data_AF-A0A8H4GR47-F1
#
_entry.id   AF-A0A8H4GR47-F1
#
_cell.length_a   1.000
_cell.length_b   1.000
_cell.length_c   1.000
_cell.angle_alpha   90.00
_cell.angle_beta   90.00
_cell.angle_gamma   90.00
#
_symmetry.space_group_name_H-M   'P 1'
#
loop_
_entity.id
_entity.type
_entity.pdbx_description
1 polymer ?
#
loop_
_entity_poly.entity_id
_entity_poly.type
_entity_poly.pdbx_seq_one_letter_code
_entity_poly.pdbx_strand_id
1 'polypeptide(L)'
;MHFNNMILMLVSVLALGVVASPVPEQNAARGWVEHYRETGKSGGTLIYYGPQDGAQTDESEVNSLEQRSCGSTSKAPACDSSHGARNGNCNALVADLYDNSDIAVDVKPRQICYQGDSGKNTFCCVSWHNAIPGLKKGDLAPYASAILNKCTQNGISGKNSKVWVHNKCTHVCLSNRGTHC
;
A
#
# COMPACT_ATOMS: atom_id res chain seq x y z
N MET A 1 3.21 65.08 29.15
CA MET A 1 2.04 64.52 28.43
C MET A 1 2.56 63.58 27.35
N HIS A 2 2.29 62.29 27.51
CA HIS A 2 2.59 61.21 26.55
C HIS A 2 1.59 61.23 25.39
N PHE A 3 2.02 60.84 24.17
CA PHE A 3 1.21 60.02 23.24
C PHE A 3 2.11 59.21 22.29
N ASN A 4 2.23 57.93 22.66
CA ASN A 4 2.47 56.68 21.93
C ASN A 4 2.88 56.70 20.44
N ASN A 5 4.06 56.12 20.16
CA ASN A 5 4.39 55.46 18.90
C ASN A 5 3.74 54.07 18.86
N MET A 6 2.86 53.84 17.89
CA MET A 6 2.16 52.57 17.69
C MET A 6 3.00 51.67 16.76
N ILE A 7 3.65 50.66 17.32
CA ILE A 7 4.41 49.64 16.59
C ILE A 7 3.42 48.60 16.04
N LEU A 8 3.33 48.51 14.71
CA LEU A 8 2.55 47.51 13.99
C LEU A 8 3.38 46.21 13.90
N MET A 9 3.07 45.23 14.74
CA MET A 9 3.61 43.87 14.64
C MET A 9 2.84 43.10 13.55
N LEU A 10 3.48 42.85 12.41
CA LEU A 10 2.99 41.94 11.39
C LEU A 10 3.22 40.49 11.88
N VAL A 11 2.17 39.83 12.35
CA VAL A 11 2.22 38.40 12.70
C VAL A 11 2.04 37.60 11.41
N SER A 12 3.14 37.08 10.88
CA SER A 12 3.12 36.13 9.77
C SER A 12 2.49 34.82 10.24
N VAL A 13 1.24 34.58 9.80
CA VAL A 13 0.56 33.29 9.97
C VAL A 13 1.30 32.27 9.11
N LEU A 14 2.15 31.46 9.73
CA LEU A 14 2.65 30.23 9.14
C LEU A 14 1.46 29.29 8.97
N ALA A 15 0.86 29.28 7.78
CA ALA A 15 -0.07 28.25 7.38
C ALA A 15 0.70 26.92 7.40
N LEU A 16 0.52 26.15 8.47
CA LEU A 16 0.87 24.74 8.49
C LEU A 16 0.00 24.05 7.44
N GLY A 17 0.53 23.92 6.23
CA GLY A 17 -0.03 23.02 5.23
C GLY A 17 0.07 21.61 5.81
N VAL A 18 -1.03 21.12 6.37
CA VAL A 18 -1.17 19.73 6.80
C VAL A 18 -1.09 18.87 5.55
N VAL A 19 0.12 18.43 5.20
CA VAL A 19 0.30 17.32 4.28
C VAL A 19 0.00 16.07 5.07
N ALA A 20 -1.28 15.73 5.14
CA ALA A 20 -1.73 14.45 5.67
C ALA A 20 -0.95 13.33 4.97
N SER A 21 -0.13 12.60 5.72
CA SER A 21 0.40 11.32 5.27
C SER A 21 -0.80 10.39 5.15
N PRO A 22 -1.18 9.96 3.94
CA PRO A 22 -2.51 9.41 3.73
C PRO A 22 -2.69 8.04 4.37
N VAL A 23 -1.62 7.27 4.61
CA VAL A 23 -1.76 5.85 4.96
C VAL A 23 -2.37 5.61 6.34
N PRO A 24 -1.83 6.14 7.46
CA PRO A 24 -2.42 5.88 8.78
C PRO A 24 -3.84 6.39 8.92
N GLU A 25 -4.12 7.59 8.38
CA GLU A 25 -5.43 8.23 8.43
C GLU A 25 -6.47 7.50 7.56
N GLN A 26 -6.09 7.06 6.35
CA GLN A 26 -6.98 6.26 5.49
C GLN A 26 -7.24 4.86 6.06
N ASN A 27 -6.25 4.24 6.71
CA ASN A 27 -6.42 2.94 7.36
C ASN A 27 -7.41 3.06 8.53
N ALA A 28 -7.21 4.06 9.40
CA ALA A 28 -8.09 4.33 10.54
C ALA A 28 -9.54 4.60 10.12
N ALA A 29 -9.75 5.39 9.06
CA ALA A 29 -11.08 5.69 8.52
C ALA A 29 -11.85 4.46 8.01
N ARG A 30 -11.18 3.31 7.81
CA ARG A 30 -11.76 2.06 7.30
C ARG A 30 -11.81 0.93 8.29
N GLY A 31 -11.42 1.18 9.55
CA GLY A 31 -11.26 0.10 10.53
C GLY A 31 -10.12 -0.85 10.18
N TRP A 32 -9.13 -0.39 9.41
CA TRP A 32 -7.90 -1.13 9.19
C TRP A 32 -6.89 -0.76 10.27
N VAL A 33 -6.33 -1.78 10.90
CA VAL A 33 -5.35 -1.64 11.97
C VAL A 33 -4.01 -2.20 11.55
N GLU A 34 -2.96 -1.66 12.14
CA GLU A 34 -1.64 -2.28 12.06
C GLU A 34 -1.66 -3.57 12.89
N HIS A 35 -1.32 -4.70 12.26
CA HIS A 35 -1.16 -5.97 12.96
C HIS A 35 0.25 -6.12 13.52
N TYR A 36 1.26 -5.78 12.73
CA TYR A 36 2.65 -5.79 13.14
C TYR A 36 3.53 -4.98 12.18
N ARG A 37 4.77 -4.74 12.61
CA ARG A 37 5.83 -4.12 11.81
C ARG A 37 7.15 -4.85 11.98
N GLU A 38 8.01 -4.72 10.99
CA GLU A 38 9.38 -5.25 11.03
C GLU A 38 10.33 -4.31 10.27
N THR A 39 11.63 -4.48 10.52
CA THR A 39 12.66 -3.75 9.79
C THR A 39 12.76 -4.30 8.36
N GLY A 40 12.60 -3.43 7.37
CA GLY A 40 12.84 -3.76 5.97
C GLY A 40 14.33 -3.86 5.67
N LYS A 41 14.74 -4.74 4.75
CA LYS A 41 16.16 -4.93 4.42
C LYS A 41 16.81 -3.66 3.85
N SER A 42 16.03 -2.82 3.19
CA SER A 42 16.50 -1.55 2.61
C SER A 42 16.62 -0.40 3.63
N GLY A 43 16.53 -0.68 4.93
CA GLY A 43 16.69 0.30 6.02
C GLY A 43 15.40 1.00 6.45
N GLY A 44 14.31 0.85 5.70
CA GLY A 44 12.98 1.34 6.07
C GLY A 44 12.21 0.38 6.97
N THR A 45 10.92 0.64 7.17
CA THR A 45 10.03 -0.20 7.97
C THR A 45 8.96 -0.87 7.10
N LEU A 46 8.77 -2.17 7.24
CA LEU A 46 7.62 -2.87 6.69
C LEU A 46 6.50 -2.88 7.72
N ILE A 47 5.30 -2.46 7.32
CA ILE A 47 4.13 -2.37 8.18
C ILE A 47 2.99 -3.16 7.55
N TYR A 48 2.39 -4.04 8.34
CA TYR A 48 1.35 -4.95 7.92
C TYR A 48 0.02 -4.48 8.48
N TYR A 49 -0.95 -4.21 7.62
CA TYR A 49 -2.28 -3.85 8.06
C TYR A 49 -3.34 -4.77 7.49
N GLY A 50 -4.47 -4.81 8.17
CA GLY A 50 -5.66 -5.54 7.76
C GLY A 50 -6.87 -5.07 8.60
N PRO A 51 -8.04 -5.68 8.39
CA PRO A 51 -9.24 -5.40 9.18
C PRO A 51 -9.03 -5.61 10.70
N GLN A 52 -9.65 -4.75 11.53
CA GLN A 52 -9.56 -4.78 12.99
C GLN A 52 -10.03 -6.10 13.60
N ASP A 53 -11.25 -6.50 13.26
CA ASP A 53 -11.71 -7.84 13.54
C ASP A 53 -11.15 -8.72 12.43
N GLY A 54 -10.54 -9.85 12.79
CA GLY A 54 -10.11 -10.88 11.84
C GLY A 54 -11.27 -11.50 11.06
N ALA A 55 -12.39 -10.80 10.91
CA ALA A 55 -13.38 -10.97 9.88
C ALA A 55 -12.64 -11.13 8.56
N GLN A 56 -12.36 -12.40 8.25
CA GLN A 56 -12.90 -12.96 7.04
C GLN A 56 -14.27 -12.33 6.85
N THR A 57 -14.35 -11.22 6.12
CA THR A 57 -15.41 -11.15 5.15
C THR A 57 -15.15 -12.35 4.26
N ASP A 58 -15.69 -13.50 4.68
CA ASP A 58 -16.12 -14.55 3.79
C ASP A 58 -17.18 -13.88 2.91
N GLU A 59 -16.75 -13.01 2.00
CA GLU A 59 -17.52 -12.79 0.79
C GLU A 59 -17.33 -14.06 -0.04
N SER A 60 -18.12 -15.04 0.37
CA SER A 60 -18.49 -16.27 -0.32
C SER A 60 -17.35 -17.22 -0.66
N GLU A 61 -17.65 -18.51 -0.55
CA GLU A 61 -17.04 -19.50 -1.43
C GLU A 61 -16.86 -18.87 -2.81
N VAL A 62 -15.62 -18.87 -3.31
CA VAL A 62 -15.26 -18.28 -4.61
C VAL A 62 -16.36 -18.62 -5.58
N ASN A 63 -17.14 -17.62 -6.01
CA ASN A 63 -18.23 -17.88 -6.92
C ASN A 63 -17.58 -18.55 -8.13
N SER A 64 -18.06 -19.73 -8.53
CA SER A 64 -17.44 -20.51 -9.61
C SER A 64 -17.23 -19.69 -10.89
N LEU A 65 -18.00 -18.60 -11.07
CA LEU A 65 -17.85 -17.59 -12.10
C LEU A 65 -16.60 -16.70 -11.95
N GLU A 66 -16.24 -16.28 -10.74
CA GLU A 66 -15.01 -15.51 -10.48
C GLU A 66 -13.78 -16.36 -10.75
N GLN A 67 -13.79 -17.62 -10.32
CA GLN A 67 -12.71 -18.58 -10.56
C GLN A 67 -12.49 -18.84 -12.07
N ARG A 68 -13.59 -18.96 -12.83
CA ARG A 68 -13.57 -19.07 -14.30
C ARG A 68 -13.13 -17.79 -15.00
N SER A 69 -13.33 -16.63 -14.38
CA SER A 69 -12.94 -15.33 -14.91
C SER A 69 -11.53 -14.88 -14.49
N CYS A 70 -10.87 -15.66 -13.62
CA CYS A 70 -9.51 -15.39 -13.22
C CYS A 70 -8.62 -15.54 -14.44
N GLY A 71 -7.97 -14.44 -14.84
CA GLY A 71 -7.20 -14.40 -16.06
C GLY A 71 -6.10 -15.45 -16.05
N SER A 72 -5.70 -15.92 -17.23
CA SER A 72 -4.35 -16.47 -17.37
C SER A 72 -3.35 -15.43 -16.87
N THR A 73 -2.26 -15.90 -16.27
CA THR A 73 -1.23 -15.18 -15.49
C THR A 73 -0.51 -14.01 -16.19
N SER A 74 -1.04 -13.48 -17.30
CA SER A 74 -0.34 -12.59 -18.23
C SER A 74 -1.10 -11.29 -18.61
N LYS A 75 -2.20 -10.92 -17.94
CA LYS A 75 -2.79 -9.60 -18.18
C LYS A 75 -1.89 -8.49 -17.60
N ALA A 76 -1.37 -7.64 -18.49
CA ALA A 76 -0.52 -6.53 -18.08
C ALA A 76 -1.27 -5.57 -17.10
N PRO A 77 -0.59 -5.01 -16.08
CA PRO A 77 -1.26 -4.18 -15.07
C PRO A 77 -1.87 -2.91 -15.68
N ALA A 78 -2.98 -2.47 -15.09
CA ALA A 78 -3.56 -1.16 -15.38
C ALA A 78 -2.90 -0.12 -14.47
N CYS A 79 -2.44 0.98 -15.05
CA CYS A 79 -1.79 2.06 -14.32
C CYS A 79 -2.82 3.12 -13.91
N ASP A 80 -2.62 3.71 -12.75
CA ASP A 80 -3.45 4.76 -12.19
C ASP A 80 -2.60 6.03 -12.02
N SER A 81 -3.16 7.21 -12.28
CA SER A 81 -2.45 8.49 -12.17
C SER A 81 -2.59 9.14 -10.78
N SER A 82 -3.39 8.54 -9.91
CA SER A 82 -3.59 8.93 -8.52
C SER A 82 -2.81 8.02 -7.58
N HIS A 83 -2.49 8.53 -6.39
CA HIS A 83 -1.86 7.74 -5.33
C HIS A 83 -0.46 7.18 -5.70
N GLY A 84 0.28 7.90 -6.54
CA GLY A 84 1.65 7.53 -6.93
C GLY A 84 2.61 7.45 -5.73
N ALA A 85 3.16 6.26 -5.49
CA ALA A 85 4.25 6.05 -4.54
C ALA A 85 5.60 6.44 -5.16
N ARG A 86 6.57 6.80 -4.30
CA ARG A 86 7.93 7.09 -4.76
C ARG A 86 8.60 5.81 -5.27
N ASN A 87 9.23 5.89 -6.43
CA ASN A 87 9.89 4.73 -7.05
C ASN A 87 10.89 4.04 -6.12
N GLY A 88 11.69 4.81 -5.36
CA GLY A 88 12.64 4.25 -4.39
C GLY A 88 11.98 3.39 -3.31
N ASN A 89 10.83 3.83 -2.79
CA ASN A 89 10.07 3.08 -1.76
C ASN A 89 9.45 1.80 -2.35
N CYS A 90 8.98 1.85 -3.59
CA CYS A 90 8.43 0.67 -4.26
C CYS A 90 9.52 -0.31 -4.70
N ASN A 91 10.68 0.18 -5.13
CA ASN A 91 11.85 -0.67 -5.40
C ASN A 91 12.25 -1.42 -4.12
N ALA A 92 12.35 -0.70 -3.00
CA ALA A 92 12.67 -1.29 -1.70
C ALA A 92 11.62 -2.34 -1.27
N LEU A 93 10.33 -2.03 -1.38
CA LEU A 93 9.27 -2.99 -1.10
C LEU A 93 9.38 -4.25 -1.97
N VAL A 94 9.52 -4.09 -3.29
CA VAL A 94 9.61 -5.22 -4.23
C VAL A 94 10.86 -6.06 -3.95
N ALA A 95 12.00 -5.43 -3.65
CA ALA A 95 13.21 -6.14 -3.24
C ALA A 95 12.98 -6.95 -1.96
N ASP A 96 12.38 -6.35 -0.92
CA ASP A 96 12.03 -7.04 0.33
C ASP A 96 11.08 -8.23 0.11
N LEU A 97 10.16 -8.17 -0.87
CA LEU A 97 9.27 -9.28 -1.21
C LEU A 97 10.03 -10.44 -1.88
N TYR A 98 10.99 -10.16 -2.77
CA TYR A 98 11.80 -11.19 -3.43
C TYR A 98 12.84 -11.79 -2.47
N ASP A 99 13.55 -10.96 -1.71
CA ASP A 99 14.62 -11.40 -0.82
C ASP A 99 14.14 -12.18 0.41
N ASN A 100 12.83 -12.14 0.66
CA ASN A 100 12.16 -12.87 1.73
C ASN A 100 11.00 -13.70 1.16
N SER A 101 11.15 -14.21 -0.05
CA SER A 101 10.08 -14.87 -0.82
C SER A 101 9.42 -16.03 -0.08
N ASP A 102 10.16 -16.76 0.74
CA ASP A 102 9.66 -17.90 1.52
C ASP A 102 8.95 -17.54 2.83
N ILE A 103 9.00 -16.26 3.25
CA ILE A 103 8.37 -15.81 4.49
C ILE A 103 6.86 -15.76 4.31
N ALA A 104 6.16 -16.47 5.19
CA ALA A 104 4.71 -16.47 5.27
C ALA A 104 4.18 -15.11 5.71
N VAL A 105 3.05 -14.71 5.13
CA VAL A 105 2.26 -13.56 5.53
C VAL A 105 1.03 -14.09 6.26
N ASP A 106 0.74 -13.55 7.44
CA ASP A 106 -0.48 -13.92 8.18
C ASP A 106 -1.73 -13.66 7.31
N VAL A 107 -2.78 -14.45 7.54
CA VAL A 107 -4.07 -14.33 6.85
C VAL A 107 -4.81 -13.06 7.22
N LYS A 108 -4.49 -12.41 8.35
CA LYS A 108 -5.17 -11.16 8.76
C LYS A 108 -4.76 -9.95 7.90
N PRO A 109 -3.46 -9.66 7.69
CA PRO A 109 -3.06 -8.60 6.78
C PRO A 109 -3.66 -8.73 5.37
N ARG A 110 -3.93 -7.57 4.78
CA ARG A 110 -4.31 -7.39 3.36
C ARG A 110 -3.41 -6.38 2.65
N GLN A 111 -2.43 -5.84 3.37
CA GLN A 111 -1.44 -4.92 2.83
C GLN A 111 -0.10 -5.04 3.55
N ILE A 112 0.97 -4.85 2.79
CA ILE A 112 2.34 -4.69 3.27
C ILE A 112 2.84 -3.35 2.74
N CYS A 113 3.14 -2.42 3.65
CA CYS A 113 3.61 -1.09 3.32
C CYS A 113 5.07 -0.92 3.72
N TYR A 114 5.92 -0.58 2.76
CA TYR A 114 7.26 -0.08 3.03
C TYR A 114 7.20 1.42 3.31
N GLN A 115 7.65 1.81 4.50
CA GLN A 115 7.88 3.19 4.91
C GLN A 115 9.37 3.51 4.77
N GLY A 116 9.71 4.35 3.80
CA GLY A 116 11.05 4.92 3.62
C GLY A 116 11.21 6.25 4.36
N ASP A 117 12.15 7.07 3.87
CA ASP A 117 12.48 8.37 4.47
C ASP A 117 11.29 9.35 4.54
N SER A 118 11.36 10.27 5.51
CA SER A 118 10.37 11.32 5.76
C SER A 118 10.13 12.22 4.54
N GLY A 119 8.86 12.56 4.27
CA GLY A 119 8.46 13.44 3.17
C GLY A 119 7.04 13.16 2.67
N LYS A 120 6.66 13.72 1.52
CA LYS A 120 5.40 13.32 0.84
C LYS A 120 5.55 11.89 0.29
N ASN A 121 4.48 11.10 0.33
CA ASN A 121 4.44 9.73 -0.21
C ASN A 121 5.53 8.81 0.38
N THR A 122 5.71 8.84 1.70
CA THR A 122 6.67 7.99 2.44
C THR A 122 6.41 6.50 2.30
N PHE A 123 5.19 6.12 1.87
CA PHE A 123 4.78 4.74 1.75
C PHE A 123 4.76 4.28 0.30
N CYS A 124 5.17 3.02 0.10
CA CYS A 124 4.71 2.21 -1.00
C CYS A 124 4.09 0.94 -0.41
N CYS A 125 2.88 0.60 -0.83
CA CYS A 125 2.11 -0.51 -0.30
C CYS A 125 1.74 -1.47 -1.41
N VAL A 126 2.02 -2.76 -1.20
CA VAL A 126 1.35 -3.84 -1.93
C VAL A 126 0.11 -4.22 -1.14
N SER A 127 -1.04 -4.29 -1.80
CA SER A 127 -2.29 -4.72 -1.18
C SER A 127 -3.06 -5.68 -2.08
N TRP A 128 -3.90 -6.50 -1.46
CA TRP A 128 -4.69 -7.51 -2.16
C TRP A 128 -6.08 -7.62 -1.57
N HIS A 129 -7.04 -7.99 -2.42
CA HIS A 129 -8.45 -7.92 -2.10
C HIS A 129 -8.89 -9.07 -1.16
N ASN A 130 -8.66 -10.32 -1.58
CA ASN A 130 -9.19 -11.52 -0.90
C ASN A 130 -8.27 -12.06 0.20
N ALA A 131 -8.83 -12.78 1.17
CA ALA A 131 -8.03 -13.60 2.09
C ALA A 131 -7.29 -14.72 1.36
N ILE A 132 -5.98 -14.87 1.64
CA ILE A 132 -5.14 -15.89 1.02
C ILE A 132 -4.44 -16.70 2.11
N PRO A 133 -5.03 -17.82 2.54
CA PRO A 133 -4.35 -18.76 3.42
C PRO A 133 -3.06 -19.29 2.81
N GLY A 134 -1.98 -19.31 3.59
CA GLY A 134 -0.67 -19.81 3.13
C GLY A 134 0.09 -18.84 2.22
N LEU A 135 -0.35 -17.58 2.10
CA LEU A 135 0.32 -16.54 1.33
C LEU A 135 1.77 -16.38 1.79
N LYS A 136 2.69 -16.31 0.84
CA LYS A 136 4.07 -15.91 1.06
C LYS A 136 4.37 -14.59 0.37
N LYS A 137 5.42 -13.88 0.82
CA LYS A 137 5.88 -12.65 0.16
C LYS A 137 6.21 -12.87 -1.32
N GLY A 138 6.78 -14.03 -1.65
CA GLY A 138 7.13 -14.40 -3.03
C GLY A 138 5.93 -14.50 -3.96
N ASP A 139 4.73 -14.79 -3.44
CA ASP A 139 3.50 -14.86 -4.25
C ASP A 139 3.04 -13.46 -4.72
N LEU A 140 3.41 -12.40 -3.99
CA LEU A 140 3.07 -11.01 -4.30
C LEU A 140 4.14 -10.34 -5.20
N ALA A 141 5.40 -10.76 -5.08
CA ALA A 141 6.54 -10.08 -5.69
C ALA A 141 6.43 -9.90 -7.23
N PRO A 142 6.05 -10.93 -8.02
CA PRO A 142 5.90 -10.79 -9.47
C PRO A 142 4.85 -9.75 -9.87
N TYR A 143 3.74 -9.67 -9.14
CA TYR A 143 2.66 -8.73 -9.41
C TYR A 143 3.05 -7.29 -9.08
N ALA A 144 3.70 -7.09 -7.93
CA ALA A 144 4.23 -5.78 -7.53
C ALA A 144 5.31 -5.32 -8.51
N SER A 145 6.24 -6.21 -8.90
CA SER A 145 7.28 -5.93 -9.89
C SER A 145 6.71 -5.55 -11.26
N ALA A 146 5.67 -6.25 -11.74
CA ALA A 146 5.01 -5.92 -12.99
C ALA A 146 4.40 -4.50 -12.98
N ILE A 147 3.77 -4.09 -11.87
CA ILE A 147 3.23 -2.74 -11.72
C ILE A 147 4.36 -1.71 -11.65
N LEU A 148 5.37 -1.97 -10.83
CA LEU A 148 6.56 -1.11 -10.67
C LEU A 148 7.23 -0.80 -12.01
N ASN A 149 7.40 -1.83 -12.86
CA ASN A 149 8.06 -1.69 -14.15
C ASN A 149 7.21 -0.97 -15.20
N LYS A 150 5.88 -1.09 -15.12
CA LYS A 150 4.96 -0.54 -16.13
C LYS A 150 4.41 0.85 -15.77
N CYS A 151 4.10 1.07 -14.50
CA CYS A 151 3.30 2.22 -14.05
C CYS A 151 4.17 3.28 -13.40
N THR A 152 5.12 3.84 -14.17
CA THR A 152 6.14 4.77 -13.68
C THR A 152 5.79 6.25 -13.88
N GLN A 153 4.71 6.56 -14.60
CA GLN A 153 4.31 7.94 -14.90
C GLN A 153 3.62 8.57 -13.69
N ASN A 154 4.27 9.59 -13.10
CA ASN A 154 3.80 10.34 -11.91
C ASN A 154 3.82 9.55 -10.58
N GLY A 155 4.78 8.64 -10.44
CA GLY A 155 4.91 7.73 -9.30
C GLY A 155 4.26 6.38 -9.57
N ILE A 156 4.55 5.41 -8.71
CA ILE A 156 4.08 4.03 -8.88
C ILE A 156 2.66 3.89 -8.36
N SER A 157 1.70 3.65 -9.26
CA SER A 157 0.32 3.32 -8.91
C SER A 157 -0.31 2.43 -9.98
N GLY A 158 -0.81 1.27 -9.59
CA GLY A 158 -1.46 0.36 -10.53
C GLY A 158 -2.08 -0.89 -9.90
N LYS A 159 -2.77 -1.66 -10.74
CA LYS A 159 -3.56 -2.83 -10.36
C LYS A 159 -3.41 -3.96 -11.37
N ASN A 160 -3.09 -5.15 -10.87
CA ASN A 160 -3.31 -6.42 -11.55
C ASN A 160 -4.71 -6.92 -11.18
N SER A 161 -5.54 -7.21 -12.18
CA SER A 161 -6.93 -7.60 -11.95
C SER A 161 -7.17 -9.08 -12.25
N LYS A 162 -7.85 -9.76 -11.31
CA LYS A 162 -8.26 -11.16 -11.45
C LYS A 162 -7.07 -12.07 -11.74
N VAL A 163 -6.07 -12.03 -10.85
CA VAL A 163 -4.85 -12.83 -10.94
C VAL A 163 -4.82 -13.91 -9.87
N TRP A 164 -4.14 -15.01 -10.16
CA TRP A 164 -3.92 -16.11 -9.22
C TRP A 164 -2.75 -15.81 -8.29
N VAL A 165 -3.04 -15.52 -7.04
CA VAL A 165 -2.02 -15.38 -6.00
C VAL A 165 -2.12 -16.60 -5.10
N HIS A 166 -1.03 -17.39 -5.03
CA HIS A 166 -0.99 -18.68 -4.35
C HIS A 166 -2.09 -19.65 -4.83
N ASN A 167 -3.22 -19.71 -4.14
CA ASN A 167 -4.36 -20.58 -4.45
C ASN A 167 -5.69 -19.81 -4.57
N LYS A 168 -5.66 -18.48 -4.62
CA LYS A 168 -6.84 -17.62 -4.66
C LYS A 168 -6.78 -16.65 -5.84
N CYS A 169 -7.92 -16.50 -6.51
CA CYS A 169 -8.12 -15.42 -7.44
C CYS A 169 -8.31 -14.11 -6.67
N THR A 170 -7.56 -13.08 -7.02
CA THR A 170 -7.63 -11.78 -6.32
C THR A 170 -7.22 -10.63 -7.24
N HIS A 171 -7.28 -9.42 -6.70
CA HIS A 171 -6.62 -8.25 -7.25
C HIS A 171 -5.35 -7.96 -6.44
N VAL A 172 -4.30 -7.49 -7.11
CA VAL A 172 -3.07 -7.01 -6.46
C VAL A 172 -2.77 -5.60 -6.92
N CYS A 173 -2.52 -4.71 -5.97
CA CYS A 173 -2.30 -3.29 -6.20
C CYS A 173 -0.96 -2.87 -5.62
N LEU A 174 -0.36 -1.84 -6.22
CA LEU A 174 0.86 -1.21 -5.73
C LEU A 174 0.68 0.30 -5.80
N SER A 175 0.71 1.01 -4.68
CA SER A 175 0.52 2.47 -4.63
C SER A 175 1.02 3.11 -3.33
N ASN A 176 0.83 4.43 -3.16
CA ASN A 176 1.15 5.11 -1.89
C ASN A 176 0.11 4.92 -0.79
N ARG A 177 -0.97 4.18 -1.09
CA ARG A 177 -2.03 3.81 -0.14
C ARG A 177 -2.21 2.30 -0.13
N GLY A 178 -2.36 1.73 1.06
CA GLY A 178 -2.64 0.31 1.20
C GLY A 178 -4.13 -0.03 1.02
N THR A 179 -5.02 0.94 1.26
CA THR A 179 -6.46 0.70 1.50
C THR A 179 -7.29 0.34 0.28
N HIS A 180 -6.70 0.22 -0.91
CA HIS A 180 -7.43 -0.04 -2.14
C HIS A 180 -6.75 -1.06 -3.03
N CYS A 181 -7.14 -2.31 -2.82
CA CYS A 181 -7.30 -3.27 -3.89
C CYS A 181 -8.69 -3.92 -3.79
#